data_AF-A0A967ID54-F1
#
_entry.id   AF-A0A967ID54-F1
#
_cell.length_a   1.000
_cell.length_b   1.000
_cell.length_c   1.000
_cell.angle_alpha   90.00
_cell.angle_beta   90.00
_cell.angle_gamma   90.00
#
_symmetry.space_group_name_H-M   'P 1'
#
loop_
_entity.id
_entity.type
_entity.pdbx_description
1 polymer ?
#
loop_
_entity_poly.entity_id
_entity_poly.type
_entity_poly.pdbx_seq_one_letter_code
_entity_poly.pdbx_strand_id
1 'polypeptide(L)'
;GLESDSPAEGSRLSVTSDLRGVEIDLPAPYGKAPDQPRRFWLEQPLNGAVSTLAMGLGDQAELQLRFEQNTLASGLLMLGETQRLAHYPGLFLVTGQIDHLALDAWRPVLSRYRERADAMAGAASEAGDGELMLAASQLRIDTFEGFSQRINDSLLDLRQRPDSWWLSVVSPRFDGEMLIPDAGAGPLNVRLDRLQLPATTVTTPGEGDVAESPLETFDLTALSRFSAYVAIADLHIGDERYGSLNFELRTEPGRLQLANLGGYVRDIRIGVDQPAYFEWVQSEDTSFSRLTGDFDFANVGRVLEQWHYERFVESSYGQGAVDLRWPGGPQQWQLKRSDGSLSLLLKDGRFLKASQTTEGTLKAVGIVNLMNVVRRLRLDFTDLYEKGISYDRVEGEARLAEGRLNIADNLVVDSPSSRFRLRGNADLRRKVL
;
A
#
# COMPACT_ATOMS: atom_id res chain seq x y z
N GLY A 1 4.62 -21.35 51.35
CA GLY A 1 4.10 -22.03 52.55
C GLY A 1 3.07 -23.04 52.09
N LEU A 2 3.05 -24.22 52.69
CA LEU A 2 2.11 -25.29 52.35
C LEU A 2 0.90 -25.19 53.29
N GLU A 3 -0.28 -24.97 52.74
CA GLU A 3 -1.55 -25.11 53.44
C GLU A 3 -2.34 -26.19 52.70
N SER A 4 -2.87 -27.14 53.46
CA SER A 4 -3.52 -28.37 52.99
C SER A 4 -4.94 -28.37 53.51
N ASP A 5 -5.92 -28.39 52.59
CA ASP A 5 -7.28 -28.83 52.87
C ASP A 5 -7.76 -29.74 51.74
N SER A 6 -8.63 -30.71 52.04
CA SER A 6 -9.12 -31.79 51.16
C SER A 6 -10.59 -32.05 51.52
N PRO A 7 -11.49 -32.51 50.60
CA PRO A 7 -11.22 -33.64 49.70
C PRO A 7 -11.80 -33.56 48.26
N ALA A 8 -11.25 -34.43 47.41
CA ALA A 8 -11.52 -34.67 45.97
C ALA A 8 -10.87 -33.71 44.96
N GLU A 9 -9.85 -32.94 45.37
CA GLU A 9 -9.03 -32.18 44.42
C GLU A 9 -7.94 -33.07 43.84
N GLY A 10 -7.93 -33.26 42.52
CA GLY A 10 -6.84 -33.94 41.85
C GLY A 10 -5.49 -33.29 42.20
N SER A 11 -4.43 -34.09 42.27
CA SER A 11 -3.08 -33.60 42.53
C SER A 11 -2.72 -32.49 41.54
N ARG A 12 -2.24 -31.34 42.04
CA ARG A 12 -1.80 -30.19 41.21
C ARG A 12 -0.34 -29.88 41.50
N LEU A 13 0.47 -29.72 40.45
CA LEU A 13 1.80 -29.13 40.52
C LEU A 13 1.66 -27.61 40.41
N SER A 14 2.24 -26.87 41.36
CA SER A 14 2.29 -25.41 41.34
C SER A 14 3.73 -24.95 41.56
N VAL A 15 4.22 -24.07 40.68
CA VAL A 15 5.55 -23.46 40.76
C VAL A 15 5.39 -21.95 40.72
N THR A 16 6.12 -21.24 41.57
CA THR A 16 6.21 -19.77 41.54
C THR A 16 7.66 -19.34 41.64
N SER A 17 8.05 -18.32 40.89
CA SER A 17 9.41 -17.78 40.85
C SER A 17 9.36 -16.28 40.57
N ASP A 18 10.40 -15.54 40.97
CA ASP A 18 10.62 -14.15 40.56
C ASP A 18 11.65 -14.02 39.44
N LEU A 19 12.10 -15.15 38.87
CA LEU A 19 13.06 -15.25 37.77
C LEU A 19 14.34 -14.43 37.99
N ARG A 20 14.76 -14.17 39.23
CA ARG A 20 16.06 -13.53 39.50
C ARG A 20 17.19 -14.42 39.00
N GLY A 21 18.17 -13.81 38.34
CA GLY A 21 19.32 -14.50 37.72
C GLY A 21 19.04 -15.15 36.37
N VAL A 22 17.80 -15.08 35.85
CA VAL A 22 17.42 -15.62 34.54
C VAL A 22 17.31 -14.50 33.51
N GLU A 23 17.94 -14.66 32.35
CA GLU A 23 17.78 -13.77 31.20
C GLU A 23 16.64 -14.25 30.29
N ILE A 24 15.84 -13.32 29.78
CA ILE A 24 14.88 -13.57 28.70
C ILE A 24 15.30 -12.70 27.51
N ASP A 25 15.92 -13.33 26.52
CA ASP A 25 16.39 -12.71 25.29
C ASP A 25 15.28 -12.65 24.23
N LEU A 26 14.31 -11.78 24.50
CA LEU A 26 13.22 -11.41 23.59
C LEU A 26 13.15 -9.88 23.47
N PRO A 27 12.65 -9.33 22.36
CA PRO A 27 12.41 -7.90 22.24
C PRO A 27 11.43 -7.38 23.30
N ALA A 28 11.44 -6.06 23.51
CA ALA A 28 10.43 -5.41 24.33
C ALA A 28 9.01 -5.77 23.82
N PRO A 29 8.01 -5.92 24.72
CA PRO A 29 8.11 -5.77 26.18
C PRO A 29 8.55 -7.04 26.94
N TYR A 30 8.77 -8.17 26.26
CA TYR A 30 8.95 -9.48 26.92
C TYR A 30 10.38 -9.77 27.39
N GLY A 31 11.36 -9.03 26.89
CA GLY A 31 12.75 -9.12 27.35
C GLY A 31 12.92 -8.85 28.85
N LYS A 32 13.93 -9.48 29.46
CA LYS A 32 14.24 -9.35 30.89
C LYS A 32 15.74 -9.60 31.13
N ALA A 33 16.41 -8.64 31.76
CA ALA A 33 17.79 -8.82 32.22
C ALA A 33 17.88 -9.71 33.48
N PRO A 34 19.02 -10.35 33.78
CA PRO A 34 19.16 -11.26 34.94
C PRO A 34 18.83 -10.61 36.29
N ASP A 35 19.13 -9.33 36.46
CA ASP A 35 18.96 -8.55 37.69
C ASP A 35 17.53 -8.03 37.91
N GLN A 36 16.72 -7.95 36.85
CA GLN A 36 15.34 -7.48 36.92
C GLN A 36 14.40 -8.63 37.31
N PRO A 37 13.70 -8.60 38.47
CA PRO A 37 12.76 -9.67 38.80
C PRO A 37 11.52 -9.62 37.90
N ARG A 38 10.97 -10.80 37.55
CA ARG A 38 9.68 -10.92 36.88
C ARG A 38 8.94 -12.13 37.42
N ARG A 39 7.72 -11.91 37.91
CA ARG A 39 6.88 -12.98 38.47
C ARG A 39 6.62 -14.04 37.39
N PHE A 40 6.89 -15.29 37.72
CA PHE A 40 6.56 -16.45 36.93
C PHE A 40 5.72 -17.40 37.78
N TRP A 41 4.69 -17.98 37.18
CA TRP A 41 3.92 -19.04 37.81
C TRP A 41 3.62 -20.13 36.79
N LEU A 42 3.48 -21.35 37.28
CA LEU A 42 3.08 -22.53 36.50
C LEU A 42 2.14 -23.38 37.35
N GLU A 43 1.04 -23.81 36.75
CA GLU A 43 0.07 -24.72 37.33
C GLU A 43 -0.22 -25.87 36.37
N GLN A 44 -0.18 -27.10 36.88
CA GLN A 44 -0.51 -28.30 36.10
C GLN A 44 -1.29 -29.30 36.95
N PRO A 45 -2.57 -29.57 36.63
CA PRO A 45 -3.28 -30.72 37.16
C PRO A 45 -2.62 -32.03 36.67
N LEU A 46 -2.32 -32.92 37.62
CA LEU A 46 -1.66 -34.21 37.38
C LEU A 46 -2.65 -35.37 37.16
N ASN A 47 -3.93 -35.14 37.44
CA ASN A 47 -4.97 -36.16 37.38
C ASN A 47 -6.05 -35.78 36.35
N GLY A 48 -6.57 -36.78 35.63
CA GLY A 48 -7.66 -36.63 34.66
C GLY A 48 -7.26 -37.03 33.24
N ALA A 49 -8.24 -37.43 32.43
CA ALA A 49 -8.03 -37.72 31.00
C ALA A 49 -7.69 -36.45 30.18
N VAL A 50 -7.99 -35.30 30.75
CA VAL A 50 -7.74 -33.96 30.21
C VAL A 50 -6.93 -33.20 31.27
N SER A 51 -5.81 -32.62 30.85
CA SER A 51 -4.94 -31.80 31.70
C SER A 51 -4.69 -30.46 31.01
N THR A 52 -4.59 -29.37 31.78
CA THR A 52 -4.24 -28.04 31.25
C THR A 52 -3.06 -27.50 32.03
N LEU A 53 -1.91 -27.42 31.36
CA LEU A 53 -0.73 -26.73 31.86
C LEU A 53 -0.93 -25.24 31.61
N ALA A 54 -0.95 -24.42 32.66
CA ALA A 54 -1.01 -22.97 32.56
C ALA A 54 0.28 -22.37 33.12
N MET A 55 0.84 -21.37 32.43
CA MET A 55 2.04 -20.66 32.88
C MET A 55 1.88 -19.18 32.58
N GLY A 56 2.31 -18.30 33.49
CA GLY A 56 2.25 -16.85 33.27
C GLY A 56 3.57 -16.15 33.54
N LEU A 57 3.83 -15.09 32.77
CA LEU A 57 4.98 -14.21 32.88
C LEU A 57 4.51 -12.78 33.20
N GLY A 58 4.53 -12.44 34.49
CA GLY A 58 4.03 -11.17 35.00
C GLY A 58 2.55 -10.96 34.64
N ASP A 59 2.26 -9.76 34.18
CA ASP A 59 1.01 -9.31 33.55
C ASP A 59 1.12 -9.27 32.01
N GLN A 60 2.20 -9.80 31.44
CA GLN A 60 2.54 -9.63 30.03
C GLN A 60 2.05 -10.78 29.16
N ALA A 61 2.05 -12.01 29.69
CA ALA A 61 1.65 -13.17 28.93
C ALA A 61 1.19 -14.33 29.82
N GLU A 62 0.22 -15.10 29.33
CA GLU A 62 -0.18 -16.39 29.88
C GLU A 62 -0.30 -17.42 28.75
N LEU A 63 0.36 -18.56 28.92
CA LEU A 63 0.28 -19.72 28.04
C LEU A 63 -0.51 -20.82 28.72
N GLN A 64 -1.56 -21.31 28.06
CA GLN A 64 -2.28 -22.51 28.42
C GLN A 64 -2.08 -23.57 27.33
N LEU A 65 -1.73 -24.79 27.75
CA LEU A 65 -1.56 -25.95 26.88
C LEU A 65 -2.48 -27.05 27.40
N ARG A 66 -3.45 -27.44 26.58
CA ARG A 66 -4.41 -28.48 26.92
C ARG A 66 -3.97 -29.81 26.30
N PHE A 67 -3.86 -30.81 27.14
CA PHE A 67 -3.53 -32.18 26.77
C PHE A 67 -4.74 -33.09 26.94
N GLU A 68 -4.96 -33.98 25.98
CA GLU A 68 -5.97 -35.05 26.05
C GLU A 68 -5.26 -36.38 25.82
N GLN A 69 -5.40 -37.34 26.74
CA GLN A 69 -4.68 -38.62 26.65
C GLN A 69 -3.15 -38.48 26.41
N ASN A 70 -2.54 -37.45 27.02
CA ASN A 70 -1.11 -37.12 26.89
C ASN A 70 -0.66 -36.64 25.49
N THR A 71 -1.59 -36.32 24.58
CA THR A 71 -1.31 -35.59 23.34
C THR A 71 -1.71 -34.13 23.49
N LEU A 72 -0.97 -33.23 22.86
CA LEU A 72 -1.30 -31.80 22.87
C LEU A 72 -2.53 -31.58 21.99
N ALA A 73 -3.65 -31.23 22.61
CA ALA A 73 -4.92 -31.06 21.91
C ALA A 73 -5.16 -29.62 21.44
N SER A 74 -4.68 -28.62 22.19
CA SER A 74 -4.79 -27.19 21.83
C SER A 74 -3.87 -26.33 22.69
N GLY A 75 -3.60 -25.11 22.21
CA GLY A 75 -2.84 -24.10 22.94
C GLY A 75 -3.53 -22.74 22.89
N LEU A 76 -3.32 -21.94 23.93
CA LEU A 76 -3.80 -20.57 24.04
C LEU A 76 -2.71 -19.70 24.64
N LEU A 77 -2.22 -18.72 23.88
CA LEU A 77 -1.31 -17.69 24.33
C LEU A 77 -2.05 -16.35 24.40
N MET A 78 -2.21 -15.83 25.60
CA MET A 78 -2.79 -14.52 25.85
C MET A 78 -1.66 -13.54 26.14
N LEU A 79 -1.67 -12.40 25.45
CA LEU A 79 -0.70 -11.32 25.62
C LEU A 79 -1.39 -10.12 26.29
N GLY A 80 -0.77 -9.55 27.32
CA GLY A 80 -1.38 -8.53 28.17
C GLY A 80 -2.44 -9.12 29.11
N GLU A 81 -3.60 -8.47 29.20
CA GLU A 81 -4.66 -8.84 30.14
C GLU A 81 -5.23 -10.24 29.84
N THR A 82 -5.19 -11.12 30.85
CA THR A 82 -5.62 -12.50 30.71
C THR A 82 -7.14 -12.61 30.82
N GLN A 83 -7.73 -13.39 29.93
CA GLN A 83 -9.17 -13.58 29.83
C GLN A 83 -9.51 -15.07 29.89
N ARG A 84 -10.70 -15.41 30.36
CA ARG A 84 -11.17 -16.81 30.29
C ARG A 84 -11.69 -17.08 28.88
N LEU A 85 -10.87 -17.76 28.08
CA LEU A 85 -11.21 -18.18 26.73
C LEU A 85 -11.33 -19.71 26.64
N ALA A 86 -12.15 -20.16 25.68
CA ALA A 86 -12.27 -21.56 25.38
C ALA A 86 -11.07 -22.04 24.55
N HIS A 87 -10.62 -23.26 24.84
CA HIS A 87 -9.70 -23.98 23.98
C HIS A 87 -10.43 -24.52 22.74
N TYR A 88 -9.76 -24.48 21.58
CA TYR A 88 -10.25 -25.06 20.34
C TYR A 88 -9.34 -26.21 19.92
N PRO A 89 -9.83 -27.47 19.87
CA PRO A 89 -9.02 -28.62 19.47
C PRO A 89 -8.35 -28.42 18.11
N GLY A 90 -7.07 -28.80 18.02
CA GLY A 90 -6.24 -28.65 16.82
C GLY A 90 -5.72 -27.24 16.57
N LEU A 91 -5.99 -26.27 17.46
CA LEU A 91 -5.59 -24.88 17.30
C LEU A 91 -4.63 -24.43 18.41
N PHE A 92 -3.60 -23.69 18.01
CA PHE A 92 -2.84 -22.81 18.89
C PHE A 92 -3.28 -21.37 18.66
N LEU A 93 -4.04 -20.80 19.59
CA LEU A 93 -4.60 -19.44 19.46
C LEU A 93 -3.74 -18.42 20.21
N VAL A 94 -3.38 -17.33 19.54
CA VAL A 94 -2.74 -16.14 20.12
C VAL A 94 -3.76 -15.01 20.16
N THR A 95 -3.86 -14.29 21.27
CA THR A 95 -4.78 -13.15 21.39
C THR A 95 -4.32 -12.17 22.46
N GLY A 96 -5.01 -11.03 22.58
CA GLY A 96 -4.74 -10.02 23.59
C GLY A 96 -4.18 -8.73 22.99
N GLN A 97 -3.27 -8.09 23.71
CA GLN A 97 -2.71 -6.78 23.37
C GLN A 97 -1.19 -6.75 23.45
N ILE A 98 -0.58 -6.03 22.52
CA ILE A 98 0.84 -5.73 22.48
C ILE A 98 1.01 -4.22 22.38
N ASP A 99 1.64 -3.62 23.38
CA ASP A 99 1.85 -2.16 23.42
C ASP A 99 2.75 -1.68 22.27
N HIS A 100 3.83 -2.42 22.00
CA HIS A 100 4.80 -2.08 20.97
C HIS A 100 5.36 -3.33 20.29
N LEU A 101 5.24 -3.37 18.95
CA LEU A 101 5.75 -4.44 18.11
C LEU A 101 6.69 -3.88 17.05
N ALA A 102 8.00 -4.01 17.27
CA ALA A 102 9.03 -3.62 16.31
C ALA A 102 9.48 -4.82 15.47
N LEU A 103 9.05 -4.88 14.20
CA LEU A 103 9.30 -6.02 13.30
C LEU A 103 10.80 -6.33 13.17
N ASP A 104 11.64 -5.31 13.01
CA ASP A 104 13.08 -5.51 12.83
C ASP A 104 13.77 -6.11 14.06
N ALA A 105 13.27 -5.84 15.27
CA ALA A 105 13.74 -6.46 16.49
C ALA A 105 13.30 -7.92 16.60
N TRP A 106 12.11 -8.27 16.08
CA TRP A 106 11.55 -9.62 16.13
C TRP A 106 12.07 -10.55 15.04
N ARG A 107 12.47 -10.02 13.88
CA ARG A 107 13.03 -10.83 12.77
C ARG A 107 14.13 -11.80 13.19
N PRO A 108 15.21 -11.41 13.88
CA PRO A 108 16.27 -12.34 14.27
C PRO A 108 15.78 -13.41 15.24
N VAL A 109 14.83 -13.07 16.12
CA VAL A 109 14.22 -14.02 17.07
C VAL A 109 13.40 -15.07 16.33
N LEU A 110 12.58 -14.65 15.37
CA LEU A 110 11.78 -15.57 14.55
C LEU A 110 12.67 -16.50 13.70
N SER A 111 13.73 -15.97 13.09
CA SER A 111 14.71 -16.77 12.34
C SER A 111 15.35 -17.84 13.24
N ARG A 112 15.81 -17.47 14.43
CA ARG A 112 16.44 -18.38 15.41
C ARG A 112 15.52 -19.56 15.77
N TYR A 113 14.24 -19.30 16.02
CA TYR A 113 13.29 -20.37 16.37
C TYR A 113 12.88 -21.22 15.18
N ARG A 114 12.75 -20.63 13.99
CA ARG A 114 12.47 -21.37 12.76
C ARG A 114 13.59 -22.34 12.41
N GLU A 115 14.84 -21.89 12.41
CA GLU A 115 16.01 -22.74 12.16
C GLU A 115 16.10 -23.92 13.15
N ARG A 116 15.76 -23.67 14.41
CA ARG A 116 15.76 -24.69 15.46
C ARG A 116 14.60 -25.67 15.29
N ALA A 117 13.43 -25.20 14.87
CA ALA A 117 12.29 -26.05 14.54
C ALA A 117 12.61 -26.96 13.33
N ASP A 118 13.19 -26.40 12.27
CA ASP A 118 13.62 -27.15 11.08
C ASP A 118 14.66 -28.23 11.45
N ALA A 119 15.62 -27.89 12.32
CA ALA A 119 16.62 -28.85 12.81
C ALA A 119 16.02 -29.97 13.66
N MET A 120 14.97 -29.68 14.45
CA MET A 120 14.26 -30.70 15.23
C MET A 120 13.32 -31.55 14.36
N ALA A 121 12.66 -30.95 13.37
CA ALA A 121 11.79 -31.66 12.42
C ALA A 121 12.60 -32.63 11.54
N GLY A 122 13.81 -32.24 11.10
CA GLY A 122 14.73 -33.13 10.40
C GLY A 122 15.25 -34.31 11.24
N ALA A 123 15.14 -34.24 12.57
CA ALA A 123 15.52 -35.30 13.51
C ALA A 123 14.33 -36.15 14.01
N ALA A 124 13.10 -35.67 13.85
CA ALA A 124 11.88 -36.29 14.37
C ALA A 124 10.93 -36.71 13.23
N SER A 125 11.37 -37.61 12.36
CA SER A 125 10.54 -38.18 11.29
C SER A 125 9.52 -39.24 11.76
N GLU A 126 9.35 -39.45 13.08
CA GLU A 126 8.47 -40.50 13.62
C GLU A 126 7.59 -40.06 14.82
N ALA A 127 7.44 -38.77 15.10
CA ALA A 127 6.48 -38.29 16.11
C ALA A 127 5.16 -37.87 15.44
N GLY A 128 4.08 -38.60 15.74
CA GLY A 128 2.81 -38.56 15.03
C GLY A 128 1.97 -37.27 15.15
N ASP A 129 1.17 -37.09 14.10
CA ASP A 129 -0.18 -36.50 14.00
C ASP A 129 -0.66 -35.64 15.20
N GLY A 130 -0.24 -34.38 15.21
CA GLY A 130 -0.65 -33.39 16.21
C GLY A 130 -0.13 -31.99 15.94
N GLU A 131 0.01 -31.60 14.66
CA GLU A 131 0.45 -30.26 14.31
C GLU A 131 -0.71 -29.28 14.57
N LEU A 132 -0.60 -28.49 15.64
CA LEU A 132 -1.58 -27.46 15.94
C LEU A 132 -1.48 -26.37 14.87
N MET A 133 -2.63 -26.00 14.29
CA MET A 133 -2.71 -24.86 13.38
C MET A 133 -2.54 -23.56 14.19
N LEU A 134 -1.65 -22.67 13.75
CA LEU A 134 -1.50 -21.38 14.41
C LEU A 134 -2.60 -20.40 13.96
N ALA A 135 -3.22 -19.72 14.91
CA ALA A 135 -4.03 -18.55 14.65
C ALA A 135 -3.71 -17.44 15.64
N ALA A 136 -3.77 -16.19 15.20
CA ALA A 136 -3.95 -15.04 16.08
C ALA A 136 -5.35 -14.49 15.83
N SER A 137 -6.09 -14.15 16.88
CA SER A 137 -7.39 -13.52 16.72
C SER A 137 -7.56 -12.31 17.60
N GLN A 138 -8.08 -11.24 16.99
CA GLN A 138 -8.30 -9.95 17.61
C GLN A 138 -7.07 -9.44 18.38
N LEU A 139 -5.88 -9.67 17.83
CA LEU A 139 -4.64 -9.24 18.45
C LEU A 139 -4.52 -7.73 18.26
N ARG A 140 -4.64 -6.97 19.35
CA ARG A 140 -4.48 -5.51 19.34
C ARG A 140 -3.00 -5.16 19.44
N ILE A 141 -2.54 -4.29 18.56
CA ILE A 141 -1.18 -3.76 18.55
C ILE A 141 -1.29 -2.24 18.61
N ASP A 142 -0.89 -1.64 19.73
CA ASP A 142 -1.05 -0.19 19.92
C ASP A 142 -0.06 0.59 19.06
N THR A 143 1.17 0.10 18.94
CA THR A 143 2.18 0.61 18.00
C THR A 143 2.90 -0.52 17.29
N PHE A 144 2.77 -0.56 15.97
CA PHE A 144 3.60 -1.37 15.08
C PHE A 144 4.67 -0.50 14.42
N GLU A 145 5.92 -0.97 14.43
CA GLU A 145 7.04 -0.37 13.72
C GLU A 145 7.67 -1.40 12.78
N GLY A 146 7.67 -1.10 11.49
CA GLY A 146 8.23 -1.99 10.47
C GLY A 146 8.13 -1.35 9.10
N PHE A 147 8.96 -1.81 8.16
CA PHE A 147 8.97 -1.27 6.79
C PHE A 147 9.21 0.26 6.72
N SER A 148 9.98 0.80 7.66
CA SER A 148 10.19 2.25 7.83
C SER A 148 8.90 3.05 8.07
N GLN A 149 7.84 2.38 8.55
CA GLN A 149 6.55 2.97 8.89
C GLN A 149 6.26 2.75 10.36
N ARG A 150 5.54 3.70 10.95
CA ARG A 150 4.90 3.56 12.25
C ARG A 150 3.39 3.58 12.05
N ILE A 151 2.72 2.54 12.55
CA ILE A 151 1.28 2.36 12.45
C ILE A 151 0.75 2.18 13.87
N ASN A 152 -0.22 2.99 14.26
CA ASN A 152 -0.85 2.90 15.58
C ASN A 152 -2.22 2.21 15.45
N ASP A 153 -2.73 1.68 16.58
CA ASP A 153 -4.09 1.17 16.72
C ASP A 153 -4.46 0.13 15.67
N SER A 154 -3.69 -0.96 15.62
CA SER A 154 -3.91 -2.05 14.66
C SER A 154 -4.61 -3.23 15.31
N LEU A 155 -5.59 -3.80 14.62
CA LEU A 155 -6.21 -5.07 14.94
C LEU A 155 -5.77 -6.11 13.92
N LEU A 156 -5.25 -7.23 14.39
CA LEU A 156 -4.68 -8.28 13.55
C LEU A 156 -5.37 -9.61 13.81
N ASP A 157 -5.77 -10.27 12.73
CA ASP A 157 -6.14 -11.68 12.69
C ASP A 157 -5.18 -12.42 11.76
N LEU A 158 -4.66 -13.56 12.22
CA LEU A 158 -3.75 -14.41 11.46
C LEU A 158 -4.27 -15.84 11.52
N ARG A 159 -4.19 -16.56 10.42
CA ARG A 159 -4.54 -17.98 10.39
C ARG A 159 -3.65 -18.74 9.44
N GLN A 160 -2.96 -19.75 9.97
CA GLN A 160 -2.28 -20.75 9.18
C GLN A 160 -3.31 -21.62 8.46
N ARG A 161 -3.03 -21.91 7.19
CA ARG A 161 -3.71 -22.87 6.33
C ARG A 161 -2.66 -23.89 5.85
N PRO A 162 -3.07 -25.03 5.28
CA PRO A 162 -2.13 -26.09 4.90
C PRO A 162 -1.01 -25.69 3.93
N ASP A 163 -1.21 -24.63 3.13
CA ASP A 163 -0.30 -24.19 2.06
C ASP A 163 -0.08 -22.66 2.04
N SER A 164 -0.62 -21.96 3.04
CA SER A 164 -0.69 -20.51 3.04
C SER A 164 -1.00 -19.93 4.42
N TRP A 165 -0.72 -18.65 4.59
CA TRP A 165 -1.13 -17.86 5.74
C TRP A 165 -2.13 -16.81 5.28
N TRP A 166 -3.25 -16.72 5.99
CA TRP A 166 -4.19 -15.62 5.83
C TRP A 166 -3.97 -14.62 6.97
N LEU A 167 -3.81 -13.36 6.61
CA LEU A 167 -3.60 -12.24 7.51
C LEU A 167 -4.66 -11.18 7.20
N SER A 168 -5.36 -10.68 8.20
CA SER A 168 -6.20 -9.48 8.11
C SER A 168 -5.71 -8.45 9.09
N VAL A 169 -5.61 -7.20 8.62
CA VAL A 169 -5.18 -6.09 9.44
C VAL A 169 -6.08 -4.89 9.20
N VAL A 170 -6.59 -4.34 10.29
CA VAL A 170 -7.37 -3.11 10.30
C VAL A 170 -6.62 -2.07 11.11
N SER A 171 -6.38 -0.91 10.51
CA SER A 171 -5.75 0.25 11.16
C SER A 171 -6.34 1.56 10.63
N PRO A 172 -6.01 2.71 11.24
CA PRO A 172 -6.37 4.01 10.69
C PRO A 172 -5.83 4.25 9.28
N ARG A 173 -4.66 3.67 8.94
CA ARG A 173 -3.97 3.93 7.66
C ARG A 173 -4.27 2.91 6.56
N PHE A 174 -4.71 1.70 6.90
CA PHE A 174 -5.08 0.71 5.91
C PHE A 174 -6.02 -0.33 6.52
N ASP A 175 -6.85 -0.91 5.66
CA ASP A 175 -7.81 -1.96 5.97
C ASP A 175 -7.72 -2.99 4.84
N GLY A 176 -7.43 -4.24 5.18
CA GLY A 176 -7.36 -5.29 4.19
C GLY A 176 -6.89 -6.65 4.68
N GLU A 177 -6.69 -7.53 3.72
CA GLU A 177 -6.25 -8.90 3.91
C GLU A 177 -5.12 -9.29 2.95
N MET A 178 -4.34 -10.27 3.38
CA MET A 178 -3.22 -10.83 2.65
C MET A 178 -3.28 -12.35 2.72
N LEU A 179 -3.10 -13.00 1.58
CA LEU A 179 -2.80 -14.42 1.48
C LEU A 179 -1.32 -14.56 1.12
N ILE A 180 -0.57 -15.20 2.01
CA ILE A 180 0.87 -15.43 1.90
C ILE A 180 1.05 -16.93 1.63
N PRO A 181 1.31 -17.36 0.40
CA PRO A 181 1.63 -18.76 0.12
C PRO A 181 2.92 -19.17 0.85
N ASP A 182 3.05 -20.45 1.14
CA ASP A 182 4.32 -20.97 1.65
C ASP A 182 5.46 -20.73 0.65
N ALA A 183 6.70 -20.76 1.15
CA ALA A 183 7.87 -20.39 0.37
C ALA A 183 7.95 -21.21 -0.94
N GLY A 184 7.93 -20.51 -2.09
CA GLY A 184 7.96 -21.12 -3.42
C GLY A 184 6.60 -21.51 -4.00
N ALA A 185 5.49 -21.32 -3.27
CA ALA A 185 4.14 -21.71 -3.71
C ALA A 185 3.43 -20.67 -4.61
N GLY A 186 3.99 -19.47 -4.79
CA GLY A 186 3.46 -18.46 -5.72
C GLY A 186 3.53 -17.02 -5.20
N PRO A 187 2.89 -16.08 -5.92
CA PRO A 187 2.83 -14.68 -5.52
C PRO A 187 1.91 -14.46 -4.32
N LEU A 188 2.20 -13.42 -3.54
CA LEU A 188 1.31 -12.92 -2.48
C LEU A 188 0.01 -12.41 -3.10
N ASN A 189 -1.11 -12.52 -2.39
CA ASN A 189 -2.35 -11.83 -2.78
C ASN A 189 -2.68 -10.80 -1.72
N VAL A 190 -2.78 -9.53 -2.10
CA VAL A 190 -3.05 -8.41 -1.21
C VAL A 190 -4.33 -7.72 -1.67
N ARG A 191 -5.34 -7.67 -0.79
CA ARG A 191 -6.59 -6.96 -1.04
C ARG A 191 -6.78 -5.91 0.05
N LEU A 192 -6.70 -4.65 -0.34
CA LEU A 192 -6.91 -3.50 0.54
C LEU A 192 -8.27 -2.90 0.22
N ASP A 193 -9.16 -2.91 1.20
CA ASP A 193 -10.42 -2.18 1.11
C ASP A 193 -10.16 -0.67 1.25
N ARG A 194 -9.16 -0.27 2.02
CA ARG A 194 -8.69 1.12 2.14
C ARG A 194 -7.18 1.22 2.30
N LEU A 195 -6.56 2.18 1.62
CA LEU A 195 -5.16 2.56 1.79
C LEU A 195 -5.01 4.09 1.87
N GLN A 196 -4.43 4.56 2.96
CA GLN A 196 -4.19 5.97 3.26
C GLN A 196 -2.69 6.27 3.22
N LEU A 197 -2.24 6.87 2.12
CA LEU A 197 -0.89 7.37 1.97
C LEU A 197 -0.78 8.80 2.52
N PRO A 198 0.40 9.19 3.04
CA PRO A 198 0.61 10.56 3.47
C PRO A 198 0.56 11.50 2.25
N ALA A 199 0.24 12.78 2.47
CA ALA A 199 0.30 13.75 1.38
C ALA A 199 1.73 13.85 0.85
N THR A 200 1.91 13.67 -0.46
CA THR A 200 3.17 13.99 -1.12
C THR A 200 3.22 15.50 -1.28
N THR A 201 4.08 16.20 -0.53
CA THR A 201 4.28 17.64 -0.75
C THR A 201 4.94 17.85 -2.10
N VAL A 202 4.16 18.08 -3.15
CA VAL A 202 4.66 18.65 -4.40
C VAL A 202 4.77 20.15 -4.16
N THR A 203 5.89 20.60 -3.62
CA THR A 203 6.13 22.03 -3.46
C THR A 203 6.27 22.70 -4.83
N THR A 204 5.41 23.68 -5.08
CA THR A 204 5.71 24.79 -5.98
C THR A 204 7.06 25.39 -5.53
N PRO A 205 8.02 25.69 -6.44
CA PRO A 205 9.31 26.20 -6.01
C PRO A 205 9.14 27.57 -5.35
N GLY A 206 9.26 27.66 -4.01
CA GLY A 206 9.23 28.95 -3.33
C GLY A 206 9.04 28.99 -1.81
N GLU A 207 8.30 28.07 -1.18
CA GLU A 207 7.95 28.26 0.25
C GLU A 207 7.88 26.93 1.04
N GLY A 208 8.62 26.89 2.16
CA GLY A 208 8.27 26.17 3.38
C GLY A 208 8.60 24.68 3.46
N ASP A 209 9.18 24.29 4.61
CA ASP A 209 9.68 22.97 5.03
C ASP A 209 9.24 21.74 4.22
N VAL A 210 10.26 21.07 3.69
CA VAL A 210 10.21 19.83 2.92
C VAL A 210 9.83 18.68 3.86
N ALA A 211 8.60 18.18 3.78
CA ALA A 211 8.36 16.81 4.19
C ALA A 211 8.98 15.91 3.11
N GLU A 212 10.22 15.43 3.35
CA GLU A 212 10.86 14.47 2.45
C GLU A 212 9.93 13.27 2.28
N SER A 213 9.59 12.96 1.04
CA SER A 213 8.73 11.81 0.76
C SER A 213 9.52 10.55 1.17
N PRO A 214 8.94 9.59 1.92
CA PRO A 214 9.63 8.35 2.29
C PRO A 214 10.19 7.56 1.10
N LEU A 215 9.64 7.78 -0.10
CA LEU A 215 10.13 7.20 -1.35
C LEU A 215 11.42 7.84 -1.89
N GLU A 216 11.86 9.00 -1.38
CA GLU A 216 13.10 9.66 -1.82
C GLU A 216 14.35 8.95 -1.31
N THR A 217 14.27 8.40 -0.10
CA THR A 217 15.36 7.62 0.53
C THR A 217 15.17 6.12 0.37
N PHE A 218 14.14 5.68 -0.36
CA PHE A 218 13.85 4.26 -0.51
C PHE A 218 14.85 3.62 -1.49
N ASP A 219 15.58 2.60 -0.99
CA ASP A 219 16.61 1.91 -1.74
C ASP A 219 16.05 0.62 -2.38
N LEU A 220 15.80 0.66 -3.68
CA LEU A 220 15.35 -0.52 -4.43
C LEU A 220 16.41 -1.63 -4.49
N THR A 221 17.70 -1.31 -4.31
CA THR A 221 18.78 -2.32 -4.41
C THR A 221 18.74 -3.31 -3.25
N ALA A 222 18.17 -2.90 -2.11
CA ALA A 222 17.94 -3.74 -0.95
C ALA A 222 16.71 -4.67 -1.08
N LEU A 223 15.89 -4.51 -2.13
CA LEU A 223 14.71 -5.35 -2.32
C LEU A 223 15.08 -6.77 -2.69
N SER A 224 14.41 -7.73 -2.04
CA SER A 224 14.43 -9.13 -2.43
C SER A 224 13.51 -9.38 -3.63
N ARG A 225 13.76 -10.47 -4.36
CA ARG A 225 12.86 -10.92 -5.43
C ARG A 225 11.55 -11.43 -4.84
N PHE A 226 10.44 -10.75 -5.10
CA PHE A 226 9.11 -11.25 -4.77
C PHE A 226 8.07 -10.75 -5.78
N SER A 227 6.92 -11.41 -5.80
CA SER A 227 5.77 -11.03 -6.61
C SER A 227 4.49 -11.01 -5.77
N ALA A 228 3.60 -10.10 -6.10
CA ALA A 228 2.31 -9.96 -5.45
C ALA A 228 1.23 -9.50 -6.43
N TYR A 229 0.02 -10.06 -6.32
CA TYR A 229 -1.19 -9.47 -6.86
C TYR A 229 -1.72 -8.48 -5.83
N VAL A 230 -1.94 -7.23 -6.23
CA VAL A 230 -2.41 -6.16 -5.33
C VAL A 230 -3.69 -5.57 -5.90
N ALA A 231 -4.72 -5.48 -5.07
CA ALA A 231 -5.96 -4.77 -5.36
C ALA A 231 -6.25 -3.78 -4.23
N ILE A 232 -6.54 -2.54 -4.59
CA ILE A 232 -6.82 -1.42 -3.68
C ILE A 232 -8.18 -0.85 -4.09
N ALA A 233 -9.19 -1.00 -3.24
CA ALA A 233 -10.55 -0.54 -3.53
C ALA A 233 -10.71 0.96 -3.28
N ASP A 234 -10.06 1.51 -2.26
CA ASP A 234 -10.12 2.93 -1.92
C ASP A 234 -8.74 3.50 -1.51
N LEU A 235 -8.09 4.18 -2.45
CA LEU A 235 -6.82 4.85 -2.28
C LEU A 235 -7.04 6.33 -1.94
N HIS A 236 -6.42 6.77 -0.85
CA HIS A 236 -6.34 8.17 -0.44
C HIS A 236 -4.88 8.60 -0.34
N ILE A 237 -4.58 9.83 -0.74
CA ILE A 237 -3.27 10.45 -0.55
C ILE A 237 -3.50 11.81 0.11
N GLY A 238 -2.99 11.99 1.33
CA GLY A 238 -3.45 13.08 2.19
C GLY A 238 -4.96 12.96 2.42
N ASP A 239 -5.68 14.07 2.44
CA ASP A 239 -7.14 14.03 2.66
C ASP A 239 -7.95 13.78 1.38
N GLU A 240 -7.27 13.53 0.26
CA GLU A 240 -7.91 13.43 -1.06
C GLU A 240 -8.04 11.98 -1.50
N ARG A 241 -9.25 11.62 -1.94
CA ARG A 241 -9.55 10.33 -2.55
C ARG A 241 -9.00 10.28 -3.98
N TYR A 242 -8.19 9.26 -4.28
CA TYR A 242 -7.64 9.03 -5.61
C TYR A 242 -8.45 8.01 -6.41
N GLY A 243 -9.02 6.99 -5.77
CA GLY A 243 -9.85 5.98 -6.44
C GLY A 243 -9.41 4.57 -6.12
N SER A 244 -9.24 3.72 -7.12
CA SER A 244 -8.97 2.29 -6.95
C SER A 244 -7.87 1.84 -7.91
N LEU A 245 -7.00 0.91 -7.51
CA LEU A 245 -5.93 0.38 -8.34
C LEU A 245 -5.84 -1.13 -8.22
N ASN A 246 -5.45 -1.81 -9.30
CA ASN A 246 -5.03 -3.19 -9.29
C ASN A 246 -3.75 -3.34 -10.14
N PHE A 247 -2.86 -4.23 -9.73
CA PHE A 247 -1.62 -4.50 -10.45
C PHE A 247 -0.93 -5.78 -9.95
N GLU A 248 -0.03 -6.29 -10.78
CA GLU A 248 0.99 -7.28 -10.42
C GLU A 248 2.28 -6.57 -10.03
N LEU A 249 2.61 -6.59 -8.74
CA LEU A 249 3.88 -6.11 -8.24
C LEU A 249 4.96 -7.17 -8.48
N ARG A 250 6.08 -6.77 -9.07
CA ARG A 250 7.30 -7.58 -9.18
C ARG A 250 8.49 -6.74 -8.73
N THR A 251 9.26 -7.26 -7.80
CA THR A 251 10.47 -6.60 -7.31
C THR A 251 11.69 -7.43 -7.64
N GLU A 252 12.78 -6.75 -7.95
CA GLU A 252 14.12 -7.29 -8.08
C GLU A 252 15.09 -6.27 -7.49
N PRO A 253 16.34 -6.66 -7.12
CA PRO A 253 17.34 -5.69 -6.71
C PRO A 253 17.49 -4.57 -7.75
N GLY A 254 17.19 -3.34 -7.34
CA GLY A 254 17.26 -2.13 -8.18
C GLY A 254 16.10 -1.93 -9.14
N ARG A 255 15.02 -2.73 -9.03
CA ARG A 255 13.87 -2.63 -9.95
C ARG A 255 12.54 -2.97 -9.27
N LEU A 256 11.55 -2.11 -9.48
CA LEU A 256 10.15 -2.35 -9.11
C LEU A 256 9.27 -2.19 -10.34
N GLN A 257 8.41 -3.18 -10.60
CA GLN A 257 7.49 -3.19 -11.72
C GLN A 257 6.06 -3.37 -11.23
N LEU A 258 5.13 -2.59 -11.78
CA LEU A 258 3.69 -2.80 -11.67
C LEU A 258 3.19 -3.18 -13.05
N ALA A 259 2.99 -4.48 -13.28
CA ALA A 259 2.43 -5.01 -14.52
C ALA A 259 0.90 -5.09 -14.40
N ASN A 260 0.20 -5.11 -15.54
CA ASN A 260 -1.26 -5.18 -15.57
C ASN A 260 -1.93 -4.12 -14.68
N LEU A 261 -1.36 -2.91 -14.68
CA LEU A 261 -1.87 -1.79 -13.90
C LEU A 261 -3.20 -1.33 -14.48
N GLY A 262 -4.23 -1.32 -13.65
CA GLY A 262 -5.55 -0.85 -14.02
C GLY A 262 -6.29 -0.23 -12.84
N GLY A 263 -7.39 0.47 -13.12
CA GLY A 263 -8.24 1.05 -12.09
C GLY A 263 -8.72 2.45 -12.44
N TYR A 264 -9.03 3.22 -11.40
CA TYR A 264 -9.55 4.58 -11.49
C TYR A 264 -8.70 5.51 -10.64
N VAL A 265 -8.20 6.59 -11.24
CA VAL A 265 -7.47 7.66 -10.58
C VAL A 265 -8.12 8.99 -10.95
N ARG A 266 -8.86 9.59 -10.01
CA ARG A 266 -9.47 10.93 -10.16
C ARG A 266 -10.20 11.09 -11.51
N ASP A 267 -11.26 10.31 -11.70
CA ASP A 267 -12.07 10.26 -12.93
C ASP A 267 -11.38 9.73 -14.20
N ILE A 268 -10.11 9.33 -14.12
CA ILE A 268 -9.39 8.67 -15.22
C ILE A 268 -9.39 7.17 -14.97
N ARG A 269 -9.84 6.38 -15.95
CA ARG A 269 -9.70 4.93 -15.95
C ARG A 269 -8.42 4.55 -16.69
N ILE A 270 -7.61 3.69 -16.09
CA ILE A 270 -6.30 3.27 -16.61
C ILE A 270 -6.37 1.80 -17.02
N GLY A 271 -5.66 1.45 -18.10
CA GLY A 271 -5.48 0.05 -18.52
C GLY A 271 -6.76 -0.55 -19.12
N VAL A 272 -7.34 0.15 -20.11
CA VAL A 272 -8.68 -0.17 -20.65
C VAL A 272 -8.59 -1.22 -21.76
N ASP A 273 -7.91 -0.88 -22.84
CA ASP A 273 -7.68 -1.74 -24.01
C ASP A 273 -6.35 -2.49 -23.88
N GLN A 274 -5.35 -1.89 -23.24
CA GLN A 274 -4.04 -2.49 -23.01
C GLN A 274 -3.64 -2.37 -21.53
N PRO A 275 -3.03 -3.39 -20.91
CA PRO A 275 -2.56 -3.24 -19.53
C PRO A 275 -1.56 -2.10 -19.43
N ALA A 276 -1.77 -1.18 -18.48
CA ALA A 276 -0.75 -0.20 -18.18
C ALA A 276 0.41 -0.88 -17.43
N TYR A 277 1.57 -0.26 -17.52
CA TYR A 277 2.81 -0.74 -16.95
C TYR A 277 3.57 0.42 -16.33
N PHE A 278 4.01 0.24 -15.09
CA PHE A 278 4.91 1.15 -14.42
C PHE A 278 6.20 0.42 -14.05
N GLU A 279 7.33 1.12 -14.19
CA GLU A 279 8.63 0.61 -13.75
C GLU A 279 9.44 1.72 -13.10
N TRP A 280 10.03 1.41 -11.95
CA TRP A 280 11.05 2.22 -11.31
C TRP A 280 12.35 1.42 -11.26
N VAL A 281 13.40 1.97 -11.88
CA VAL A 281 14.75 1.42 -11.86
C VAL A 281 15.66 2.33 -11.05
N GLN A 282 16.47 1.74 -10.19
CA GLN A 282 17.51 2.41 -9.42
C GLN A 282 18.79 1.56 -9.44
N SER A 283 19.90 2.23 -9.73
CA SER A 283 21.26 1.72 -9.76
C SER A 283 22.19 2.80 -9.20
N GLU A 284 23.48 2.49 -9.03
CA GLU A 284 24.46 3.45 -8.48
C GLU A 284 24.47 4.80 -9.24
N ASP A 285 24.40 4.76 -10.58
CA ASP A 285 24.52 5.96 -11.42
C ASP A 285 23.20 6.44 -12.02
N THR A 286 22.15 5.62 -12.00
CA THR A 286 20.88 5.95 -12.67
C THR A 286 19.66 5.59 -11.84
N SER A 287 18.72 6.52 -11.75
CA SER A 287 17.38 6.30 -11.20
C SER A 287 16.37 6.93 -12.14
N PHE A 288 15.39 6.15 -12.59
CA PHE A 288 14.32 6.64 -13.44
C PHE A 288 13.04 5.84 -13.26
N SER A 289 11.93 6.49 -13.53
CA SER A 289 10.61 5.86 -13.59
C SER A 289 10.06 5.95 -15.01
N ARG A 290 9.25 4.97 -15.40
CA ARG A 290 8.54 4.95 -16.67
C ARG A 290 7.10 4.50 -16.45
N LEU A 291 6.16 5.18 -17.10
CA LEU A 291 4.75 4.82 -17.15
C LEU A 291 4.35 4.68 -18.63
N THR A 292 3.77 3.53 -18.98
CA THR A 292 3.22 3.27 -20.30
C THR A 292 1.81 2.69 -20.15
N GLY A 293 0.86 3.13 -20.96
CA GLY A 293 -0.50 2.57 -20.93
C GLY A 293 -1.52 3.46 -21.63
N ASP A 294 -2.72 2.94 -21.76
CA ASP A 294 -3.88 3.69 -22.22
C ASP A 294 -4.75 4.14 -21.05
N PHE A 295 -5.57 5.14 -21.31
CA PHE A 295 -6.52 5.66 -20.37
C PHE A 295 -7.75 6.22 -21.08
N ASP A 296 -8.88 6.24 -20.37
CA ASP A 296 -10.08 6.95 -20.80
C ASP A 296 -10.74 7.70 -19.63
N PHE A 297 -11.65 8.59 -19.99
CA PHE A 297 -12.47 9.32 -19.03
C PHE A 297 -13.75 9.80 -19.69
N ALA A 298 -14.81 9.95 -18.88
CA ALA A 298 -16.09 10.42 -19.39
C ALA A 298 -16.07 11.92 -19.70
N ASN A 299 -15.36 12.74 -18.91
CA ASN A 299 -15.38 14.19 -19.10
C ASN A 299 -14.04 14.82 -18.68
N VAL A 300 -13.31 15.40 -19.65
CA VAL A 300 -12.03 16.07 -19.38
C VAL A 300 -12.15 17.23 -18.39
N GLY A 301 -13.29 17.93 -18.37
CA GLY A 301 -13.53 19.04 -17.47
C GLY A 301 -13.60 18.61 -16.01
N ARG A 302 -14.23 17.47 -15.72
CA ARG A 302 -14.21 16.88 -14.36
C ARG A 302 -12.83 16.40 -13.98
N VAL A 303 -12.09 15.80 -14.92
CA VAL A 303 -10.69 15.42 -14.69
C VAL A 303 -9.88 16.66 -14.30
N LEU A 304 -9.99 17.77 -15.05
CA LEU A 304 -9.29 19.01 -14.69
C LEU A 304 -9.65 19.49 -13.28
N GLU A 305 -10.94 19.53 -12.93
CA GLU A 305 -11.41 19.91 -11.59
C GLU A 305 -10.85 19.00 -10.48
N GLN A 306 -10.88 17.68 -10.66
CA GLN A 306 -10.36 16.70 -9.70
C GLN A 306 -8.84 16.83 -9.49
N TRP A 307 -8.12 17.34 -10.49
CA TRP A 307 -6.69 17.60 -10.43
C TRP A 307 -6.36 19.07 -10.11
N HIS A 308 -7.35 19.84 -9.62
CA HIS A 308 -7.23 21.24 -9.20
C HIS A 308 -6.83 22.22 -10.31
N TYR A 309 -7.15 21.89 -11.56
CA TYR A 309 -7.01 22.77 -12.71
C TYR A 309 -8.32 23.46 -13.08
N GLU A 310 -8.21 24.66 -13.66
CA GLU A 310 -9.37 25.36 -14.22
C GLU A 310 -9.98 24.56 -15.38
N ARG A 311 -11.30 24.46 -15.38
CA ARG A 311 -12.04 23.82 -16.46
C ARG A 311 -12.08 24.74 -17.68
N PHE A 312 -11.20 24.50 -18.65
CA PHE A 312 -11.16 25.24 -19.92
C PHE A 312 -11.67 24.42 -21.12
N VAL A 313 -11.90 23.12 -20.95
CA VAL A 313 -12.39 22.21 -22.00
C VAL A 313 -13.31 21.17 -21.36
N GLU A 314 -14.31 20.73 -22.10
CA GLU A 314 -15.24 19.67 -21.70
C GLU A 314 -15.43 18.69 -22.84
N SER A 315 -15.64 17.42 -22.50
CA SER A 315 -15.94 16.35 -23.46
C SER A 315 -17.01 15.43 -22.90
N SER A 316 -17.72 14.72 -23.78
CA SER A 316 -18.61 13.61 -23.40
C SER A 316 -17.86 12.28 -23.35
N TYR A 317 -16.68 12.22 -23.97
CA TYR A 317 -15.77 11.09 -23.93
C TYR A 317 -14.34 11.55 -24.23
N GLY A 318 -13.35 10.93 -23.61
CA GLY A 318 -11.95 11.07 -23.99
C GLY A 318 -11.15 9.80 -23.75
N GLN A 319 -10.16 9.56 -24.59
CA GLN A 319 -9.21 8.46 -24.47
C GLN A 319 -7.81 8.91 -24.90
N GLY A 320 -6.78 8.21 -24.44
CA GLY A 320 -5.41 8.52 -24.79
C GLY A 320 -4.46 7.40 -24.46
N ALA A 321 -3.19 7.59 -24.84
CA ALA A 321 -2.10 6.72 -24.46
C ALA A 321 -0.92 7.55 -23.99
N VAL A 322 -0.19 7.02 -23.01
CA VAL A 322 0.97 7.64 -22.40
C VAL A 322 2.16 6.69 -22.51
N ASP A 323 3.32 7.24 -22.83
CA ASP A 323 4.62 6.60 -22.64
C ASP A 323 5.58 7.68 -22.16
N LEU A 324 5.73 7.79 -20.84
CA LEU A 324 6.53 8.84 -20.22
C LEU A 324 7.61 8.23 -19.34
N ARG A 325 8.81 8.80 -19.43
CA ARG A 325 9.96 8.49 -18.57
C ARG A 325 10.42 9.76 -17.88
N TRP A 326 10.79 9.67 -16.60
CA TRP A 326 11.36 10.79 -15.85
C TRP A 326 12.48 10.30 -14.92
N PRO A 327 13.44 11.17 -14.58
CA PRO A 327 14.49 10.84 -13.61
C PRO A 327 13.93 10.72 -12.18
N GLY A 328 14.47 9.78 -11.41
CA GLY A 328 14.11 9.51 -10.03
C GLY A 328 12.91 8.57 -9.85
N GLY A 329 12.41 8.51 -8.62
CA GLY A 329 11.25 7.70 -8.23
C GLY A 329 9.90 8.29 -8.65
N PRO A 330 8.80 7.55 -8.44
CA PRO A 330 7.46 7.96 -8.86
C PRO A 330 6.99 9.30 -8.30
N GLN A 331 7.36 9.60 -7.06
CA GLN A 331 7.06 10.86 -6.37
C GLN A 331 7.70 12.10 -7.01
N GLN A 332 8.76 11.92 -7.80
CA GLN A 332 9.51 13.03 -8.43
C GLN A 332 8.97 13.41 -9.82
N TRP A 333 7.83 12.84 -10.23
CA TRP A 333 7.22 13.14 -11.51
C TRP A 333 6.94 14.64 -11.67
N GLN A 334 7.46 15.21 -12.74
CA GLN A 334 7.19 16.59 -13.14
C GLN A 334 7.18 16.62 -14.66
N LEU A 335 6.12 17.18 -15.25
CA LEU A 335 5.95 17.23 -16.71
C LEU A 335 7.18 17.79 -17.44
N LYS A 336 7.81 18.86 -16.92
CA LYS A 336 9.01 19.49 -17.51
C LYS A 336 10.29 18.62 -17.47
N ARG A 337 10.32 17.57 -16.65
CA ARG A 337 11.43 16.61 -16.50
C ARG A 337 11.12 15.27 -17.17
N SER A 338 9.96 15.14 -17.80
CA SER A 338 9.56 13.93 -18.49
C SER A 338 9.97 13.98 -19.97
N ASP A 339 10.32 12.81 -20.49
CA ASP A 339 10.56 12.55 -21.91
C ASP A 339 9.61 11.43 -22.37
N GLY A 340 9.11 11.52 -23.60
CA GLY A 340 8.20 10.51 -24.17
C GLY A 340 7.04 11.10 -24.98
N SER A 341 5.92 10.39 -25.04
CA SER A 341 4.74 10.78 -25.82
C SER A 341 3.44 10.67 -25.03
N LEU A 342 2.48 11.50 -25.43
CA LEU A 342 1.11 11.50 -24.95
C LEU A 342 0.19 11.69 -26.16
N SER A 343 -0.79 10.82 -26.34
CA SER A 343 -1.87 11.01 -27.30
C SER A 343 -3.19 11.25 -26.58
N LEU A 344 -4.04 12.07 -27.17
CA LEU A 344 -5.36 12.37 -26.63
C LEU A 344 -6.38 12.51 -27.76
N LEU A 345 -7.53 11.88 -27.56
CA LEU A 345 -8.71 11.97 -28.38
C LEU A 345 -9.89 12.39 -27.47
N LEU A 346 -10.52 13.51 -27.76
CA LEU A 346 -11.76 13.95 -27.13
C LEU A 346 -12.89 13.93 -28.16
N LYS A 347 -14.09 13.55 -27.74
CA LYS A 347 -15.30 13.58 -28.57
C LYS A 347 -16.41 14.40 -27.92
N ASP A 348 -17.21 15.02 -28.79
CA ASP A 348 -18.48 15.67 -28.45
C ASP A 348 -18.36 16.59 -27.23
N GLY A 349 -17.72 17.74 -27.46
CA GLY A 349 -17.30 18.63 -26.39
C GLY A 349 -17.33 20.10 -26.74
N ARG A 350 -16.77 20.92 -25.84
CA ARG A 350 -16.62 22.36 -26.07
C ARG A 350 -15.39 22.91 -25.37
N PHE A 351 -14.76 23.91 -25.98
CA PHE A 351 -13.80 24.78 -25.33
C PHE A 351 -14.56 25.87 -24.59
N LEU A 352 -14.27 26.04 -23.30
CA LEU A 352 -14.85 27.09 -22.47
C LEU A 352 -14.02 28.37 -22.56
N LYS A 353 -14.63 29.49 -22.20
CA LYS A 353 -13.92 30.76 -22.10
C LYS A 353 -13.00 30.71 -20.87
N ALA A 354 -11.70 30.86 -21.07
CA ALA A 354 -10.76 31.04 -19.97
C ALA A 354 -11.19 32.24 -19.11
N SER A 355 -11.31 32.04 -17.79
CA SER A 355 -11.56 33.15 -16.87
C SER A 355 -10.33 34.07 -16.87
N GLN A 356 -10.55 35.39 -16.82
CA GLN A 356 -9.45 36.38 -16.80
C GLN A 356 -8.64 36.37 -15.49
N THR A 357 -8.81 35.37 -14.64
CA THR A 357 -8.29 35.33 -13.26
C THR A 357 -6.96 34.59 -13.11
N THR A 358 -6.42 33.96 -14.16
CA THR A 358 -5.20 33.15 -14.04
C THR A 358 -4.34 33.21 -15.32
N GLU A 359 -3.75 34.38 -15.58
CA GLU A 359 -2.88 34.63 -16.74
C GLU A 359 -1.57 33.80 -16.78
N GLY A 360 -1.27 33.01 -15.75
CA GLY A 360 -0.02 32.23 -15.61
C GLY A 360 -0.12 30.77 -16.05
N THR A 361 -1.16 30.02 -15.67
CA THR A 361 -1.21 28.56 -15.86
C THR A 361 -1.55 28.14 -17.30
N LEU A 362 -2.30 28.97 -18.03
CA LEU A 362 -2.84 28.65 -19.36
C LEU A 362 -1.86 28.91 -20.53
N LYS A 363 -0.75 29.64 -20.34
CA LYS A 363 0.20 29.92 -21.44
C LYS A 363 1.11 28.72 -21.79
N ALA A 364 1.13 27.68 -20.97
CA ALA A 364 1.97 26.49 -21.17
C ALA A 364 1.42 25.50 -22.21
N VAL A 365 0.16 25.67 -22.63
CA VAL A 365 -0.42 24.93 -23.76
C VAL A 365 -0.89 25.96 -24.76
N GLY A 366 -0.35 25.94 -25.99
CA GLY A 366 -0.62 26.92 -27.06
C GLY A 366 -2.09 27.03 -27.53
N ILE A 367 -3.05 26.49 -26.78
CA ILE A 367 -4.50 26.58 -27.00
C ILE A 367 -5.02 28.02 -26.78
N VAL A 368 -4.38 28.84 -25.94
CA VAL A 368 -4.80 30.25 -25.78
C VAL A 368 -4.62 31.06 -27.08
N ASN A 369 -3.64 30.70 -27.92
CA ASN A 369 -3.45 31.40 -29.19
C ASN A 369 -4.46 30.95 -30.27
N LEU A 370 -5.14 29.80 -30.09
CA LEU A 370 -6.23 29.34 -30.97
C LEU A 370 -7.46 30.26 -30.85
N MET A 371 -7.80 30.67 -29.62
CA MET A 371 -8.92 31.56 -29.34
C MET A 371 -8.74 32.94 -29.99
N ASN A 372 -7.50 33.44 -30.04
CA ASN A 372 -7.18 34.74 -30.64
C ASN A 372 -7.19 34.71 -32.17
N VAL A 373 -6.87 33.57 -32.80
CA VAL A 373 -6.87 33.40 -34.26
C VAL A 373 -8.30 33.20 -34.80
N VAL A 374 -9.13 32.38 -34.15
CA VAL A 374 -10.54 32.18 -34.56
C VAL A 374 -11.36 33.48 -34.40
N ARG A 375 -11.08 34.27 -33.35
CA ARG A 375 -11.73 35.57 -33.11
C ARG A 375 -11.52 36.60 -34.24
N ARG A 376 -10.41 36.52 -34.97
CA ARG A 376 -10.10 37.44 -36.08
C ARG A 376 -10.65 37.00 -37.44
N LEU A 377 -11.21 35.78 -37.52
CA LEU A 377 -11.66 35.16 -38.78
C LEU A 377 -13.20 35.07 -38.91
N ARG A 378 -13.99 35.61 -37.96
CA ARG A 378 -15.45 35.61 -38.03
C ARG A 378 -16.03 37.02 -37.95
N LEU A 379 -16.80 37.38 -38.98
CA LEU A 379 -17.71 38.52 -39.00
C LEU A 379 -18.94 38.15 -38.13
N ASP A 380 -19.13 38.89 -37.04
CA ASP A 380 -20.33 39.00 -36.18
C ASP A 380 -21.10 37.71 -35.80
N PHE A 381 -20.73 37.07 -34.69
CA PHE A 381 -21.54 36.01 -34.05
C PHE A 381 -21.50 36.09 -32.51
N THR A 382 -21.72 37.27 -31.94
CA THR A 382 -21.59 37.56 -30.50
C THR A 382 -22.39 36.61 -29.59
N ASP A 383 -23.55 36.10 -30.04
CA ASP A 383 -24.45 35.22 -29.25
C ASP A 383 -24.01 33.75 -29.16
N LEU A 384 -23.10 33.29 -30.03
CA LEU A 384 -22.58 31.91 -29.99
C LEU A 384 -21.37 31.76 -29.05
N TYR A 385 -20.78 32.87 -28.59
CA TYR A 385 -19.55 32.88 -27.79
C TYR A 385 -19.76 32.83 -26.27
N GLU A 386 -20.94 33.19 -25.76
CA GLU A 386 -21.20 33.18 -24.31
C GLU A 386 -21.20 31.77 -23.70
N LYS A 387 -21.30 30.72 -24.53
CA LYS A 387 -21.42 29.31 -24.12
C LYS A 387 -20.23 28.40 -24.48
N GLY A 388 -19.17 28.95 -25.07
CA GLY A 388 -17.98 28.21 -25.54
C GLY A 388 -17.99 27.80 -27.03
N ILE A 389 -16.90 27.21 -27.52
CA ILE A 389 -16.76 26.73 -28.92
C ILE A 389 -16.92 25.19 -28.94
N SER A 390 -17.98 24.69 -29.57
CA SER A 390 -18.24 23.24 -29.68
C SER A 390 -17.33 22.55 -30.69
N TYR A 391 -17.01 21.28 -30.41
CA TYR A 391 -16.28 20.38 -31.29
C TYR A 391 -16.88 18.98 -31.28
N ASP A 392 -16.78 18.27 -32.40
CA ASP A 392 -17.15 16.87 -32.54
C ASP A 392 -15.95 15.97 -32.18
N ARG A 393 -14.73 16.37 -32.57
CA ARG A 393 -13.50 15.62 -32.30
C ARG A 393 -12.32 16.55 -32.08
N VAL A 394 -11.53 16.29 -31.04
CA VAL A 394 -10.19 16.87 -30.85
C VAL A 394 -9.20 15.71 -30.74
N GLU A 395 -8.19 15.69 -31.59
CA GLU A 395 -7.17 14.64 -31.59
C GLU A 395 -5.79 15.28 -31.65
N GLY A 396 -4.87 14.83 -30.81
CA GLY A 396 -3.51 15.34 -30.81
C GLY A 396 -2.51 14.35 -30.21
N GLU A 397 -1.27 14.47 -30.68
CA GLU A 397 -0.09 13.80 -30.11
C GLU A 397 0.91 14.87 -29.67
N ALA A 398 1.37 14.75 -28.43
CA ALA A 398 2.43 15.56 -27.87
C ALA A 398 3.66 14.69 -27.62
N ARG A 399 4.84 15.20 -27.96
CA ARG A 399 6.12 14.64 -27.57
C ARG A 399 6.81 15.56 -26.60
N LEU A 400 7.23 15.02 -25.47
CA LEU A 400 8.05 15.71 -24.50
C LEU A 400 9.49 15.26 -24.68
N ALA A 401 10.38 16.23 -24.85
CA ALA A 401 11.81 15.97 -24.92
C ALA A 401 12.57 17.17 -24.34
N GLU A 402 13.46 16.92 -23.39
CA GLU A 402 14.34 17.94 -22.81
C GLU A 402 13.57 19.16 -22.24
N GLY A 403 12.41 18.93 -21.63
CA GLY A 403 11.54 19.99 -21.10
C GLY A 403 10.89 20.87 -22.18
N ARG A 404 10.83 20.40 -23.43
CA ARG A 404 10.06 20.99 -24.52
C ARG A 404 8.90 20.07 -24.87
N LEU A 405 7.69 20.63 -24.96
CA LEU A 405 6.50 19.94 -25.43
C LEU A 405 6.26 20.32 -26.89
N ASN A 406 6.29 19.33 -27.78
CA ASN A 406 6.03 19.48 -29.20
C ASN A 406 4.72 18.80 -29.55
N ILE A 407 3.72 19.57 -29.95
CA ILE A 407 2.48 19.03 -30.51
C ILE A 407 2.80 18.67 -31.97
N ALA A 408 3.05 17.39 -32.21
CA ALA A 408 3.57 16.89 -33.47
C ALA A 408 2.49 16.96 -34.55
N ASP A 409 2.63 17.90 -35.49
CA ASP A 409 1.96 18.05 -36.80
C ASP A 409 0.42 17.87 -36.95
N ASN A 410 -0.31 17.46 -35.91
CA ASN A 410 -1.61 16.80 -36.03
C ASN A 410 -2.59 17.13 -34.88
N LEU A 411 -2.52 18.29 -34.22
CA LEU A 411 -3.69 18.69 -33.41
C LEU A 411 -4.84 19.03 -34.37
N VAL A 412 -5.78 18.11 -34.52
CA VAL A 412 -6.95 18.24 -35.38
C VAL A 412 -8.16 18.53 -34.51
N VAL A 413 -8.89 19.59 -34.86
CA VAL A 413 -10.15 19.95 -34.23
C VAL A 413 -11.24 19.96 -35.28
N ASP A 414 -12.13 18.98 -35.22
CA ASP A 414 -13.35 18.93 -36.01
C ASP A 414 -14.50 19.55 -35.21
N SER A 415 -15.16 20.52 -35.82
CA SER A 415 -16.32 21.24 -35.29
C SER A 415 -17.44 21.14 -36.33
N PRO A 416 -18.73 21.26 -35.93
CA PRO A 416 -19.86 21.06 -36.85
C PRO A 416 -19.82 21.84 -38.16
N SER A 417 -19.07 22.96 -38.20
CA SER A 417 -18.95 23.80 -39.40
C SER A 417 -17.51 24.06 -39.84
N SER A 418 -16.49 23.45 -39.21
CA SER A 418 -15.09 23.78 -39.50
C SER A 418 -14.12 22.68 -39.05
N ARG A 419 -13.01 22.52 -39.77
CA ARG A 419 -11.88 21.67 -39.40
C ARG A 419 -10.63 22.51 -39.25
N PHE A 420 -9.99 22.45 -38.10
CA PHE A 420 -8.73 23.16 -37.82
C PHE A 420 -7.59 22.16 -37.67
N ARG A 421 -6.41 22.54 -38.17
CA ARG A 421 -5.16 21.84 -37.90
C ARG A 421 -4.16 22.79 -37.27
N LEU A 422 -3.59 22.38 -36.16
CA LEU A 422 -2.73 23.21 -35.32
C LEU A 422 -1.39 22.51 -35.12
N ARG A 423 -0.36 23.34 -35.07
CA ARG A 423 1.01 22.95 -34.73
C ARG A 423 1.51 23.91 -33.66
N GLY A 424 2.29 23.40 -32.72
CA GLY A 424 2.78 24.22 -31.63
C GLY A 424 3.89 23.53 -30.87
N ASN A 425 4.78 24.35 -30.33
CA ASN A 425 5.83 23.97 -29.41
C ASN A 425 5.75 24.87 -28.19
N ALA A 426 5.94 24.29 -27.00
CA ALA A 426 5.99 24.99 -25.73
C ALA A 426 7.29 24.64 -25.00
N ASP A 427 7.97 25.65 -24.47
CA ASP A 427 9.13 25.48 -23.60
C ASP A 427 8.64 25.44 -22.14
N LEU A 428 8.77 24.28 -21.49
CA LEU A 428 8.29 24.06 -20.12
C LEU A 428 9.32 24.49 -19.05
N ARG A 429 10.54 24.86 -19.45
CA ARG A 429 11.59 25.32 -18.52
C ARG A 429 11.49 26.81 -18.23
N ARG A 430 10.93 27.56 -19.17
CA ARG A 430 10.73 29.00 -19.01
C ARG A 430 9.57 29.22 -18.06
N LYS A 431 9.88 29.66 -16.82
CA LYS A 431 8.90 30.12 -15.82
C LYS A 431 7.84 30.97 -16.54
N VAL A 432 6.63 30.45 -16.63
CA VAL A 432 5.49 31.24 -17.02
C VAL A 432 5.10 32.00 -15.76
N LEU A 433 5.50 33.27 -15.73
CA LEU A 433 5.05 34.26 -14.75
C LEU A 433 3.53 34.39 -14.79
#